data_AF-A0A533Z5X8-F1
#
_entry.id   AF-A0A533Z5X8-F1
#
_cell.length_a   1.000
_cell.length_b   1.000
_cell.length_c   1.000
_cell.angle_alpha   90.00
_cell.angle_beta   90.00
_cell.angle_gamma   90.00
#
_symmetry.space_group_name_H-M   'P 1'
#
loop_
_entity.id
_entity.type
_entity.pdbx_description
1 polymer ?
#
loop_
_entity_poly.entity_id
_entity_poly.type
_entity_poly.pdbx_seq_one_letter_code
_entity_poly.pdbx_strand_id
1 'polypeptide(L)'
;MTSATVPWTAARAARRWAARNPRSSKNSGVSMLRLAVVVLGLGLMMGGGETSFALTEEETKRAEALIPLLEGKQEFWAISEFVHMGPPAVPVLAEALKHPSRRVRMNAIESLYLTKDKSAVPFLNALASNIEEIPAVREKALRTAIRLDPVNAVPALQAMARDPNEAIRNAVAYEARNVKDKAVIDLLIGLLADDSKSVADGALRTLWGFTGRLVERQDFVQSTKEERVAWSKEWAQWWSGVRESYQFAPDRVSRPPEPNMPPGGFPMPPVPDQPAIQGGGADK
;
A
#
# COMPACT_ATOMS: atom_id res chain seq x y z
N MET A 1 22.67 25.98 -35.68
CA MET A 1 22.44 24.52 -35.61
C MET A 1 23.37 23.95 -34.56
N THR A 2 22.91 23.82 -33.32
CA THR A 2 23.65 23.15 -32.25
C THR A 2 22.64 22.32 -31.46
N SER A 3 22.90 21.02 -31.43
CA SER A 3 22.11 19.98 -30.80
C SER A 3 22.14 20.16 -29.27
N ALA A 4 20.99 20.43 -28.66
CA ALA A 4 20.84 20.48 -27.20
C ALA A 4 20.69 19.06 -26.64
N THR A 5 21.73 18.60 -25.95
CA THR A 5 21.78 17.33 -25.22
C THR A 5 20.89 17.36 -23.98
N VAL A 6 20.02 16.36 -23.85
CA VAL A 6 19.16 16.07 -22.69
C VAL A 6 20.02 15.71 -21.46
N PRO A 7 19.63 16.07 -20.21
CA PRO A 7 20.44 15.78 -19.02
C PRO A 7 20.58 14.28 -18.72
N TRP A 8 21.80 13.87 -18.41
CA TRP A 8 22.34 12.51 -18.49
C TRP A 8 22.12 11.59 -17.27
N THR A 9 21.39 12.00 -16.22
CA THR A 9 21.42 11.31 -14.91
C THR A 9 20.26 10.32 -14.68
N ALA A 10 19.01 10.72 -14.92
CA ALA A 10 17.84 9.85 -14.70
C ALA A 10 17.80 8.67 -15.68
N ALA A 11 18.13 8.91 -16.96
CA ALA A 11 18.20 7.87 -17.97
C ALA A 11 19.34 6.86 -17.69
N ARG A 12 20.42 7.28 -17.03
CA ARG A 12 21.56 6.42 -16.70
C ARG A 12 21.28 5.60 -15.43
N ALA A 13 20.52 6.12 -14.48
CA ALA A 13 20.02 5.37 -13.32
C ALA A 13 19.04 4.27 -13.75
N ALA A 14 18.05 4.59 -14.59
CA ALA A 14 17.11 3.62 -15.14
C ALA A 14 17.80 2.54 -15.99
N ARG A 15 18.79 2.93 -16.82
CA ARG A 15 19.59 1.97 -17.61
C ARG A 15 20.51 1.11 -16.73
N ARG A 16 21.11 1.66 -15.68
CA ARG A 16 21.93 0.89 -14.72
C ARG A 16 21.10 -0.09 -13.90
N TRP A 17 19.85 0.27 -13.59
CA TRP A 17 18.89 -0.63 -12.97
C TRP A 17 18.50 -1.76 -13.92
N ALA A 18 18.11 -1.44 -15.17
CA ALA A 18 17.75 -2.43 -16.18
C ALA A 18 18.93 -3.38 -16.55
N ALA A 19 20.16 -2.86 -16.58
CA ALA A 19 21.36 -3.65 -16.86
C ALA A 19 21.75 -4.61 -15.72
N ARG A 20 21.32 -4.37 -14.48
CA ARG A 20 21.60 -5.22 -13.31
C ARG A 20 20.52 -6.29 -13.07
N ASN A 21 19.38 -6.23 -13.77
CA ASN A 21 18.26 -7.18 -13.65
C ASN A 21 17.88 -7.80 -15.02
N PRO A 22 18.71 -8.66 -15.63
CA PRO A 22 18.54 -9.13 -17.02
C PRO A 22 17.38 -10.11 -17.28
N ARG A 23 16.51 -10.40 -16.30
CA ARG A 23 15.45 -11.43 -16.43
C ARG A 23 14.02 -10.91 -16.69
N SER A 24 13.77 -9.61 -16.86
CA SER A 24 12.41 -9.12 -17.24
C SER A 24 12.11 -9.17 -18.74
N SER A 25 13.05 -9.66 -19.57
CA SER A 25 13.00 -9.57 -21.04
C SER A 25 12.75 -10.91 -21.74
N LYS A 26 11.86 -11.78 -21.24
CA LYS A 26 11.41 -12.95 -22.02
C LYS A 26 9.95 -13.29 -21.72
N ASN A 27 9.03 -12.51 -22.29
CA ASN A 27 7.82 -12.99 -22.99
C ASN A 27 6.83 -11.85 -23.24
N SER A 28 6.87 -11.31 -24.45
CA SER A 28 5.73 -11.00 -25.33
C SER A 28 6.16 -9.91 -26.31
N GLY A 29 6.46 -10.31 -27.54
CA GLY A 29 6.52 -9.36 -28.65
C GLY A 29 5.10 -8.91 -28.97
N VAL A 30 4.85 -7.61 -28.87
CA VAL A 30 4.15 -6.75 -29.85
C VAL A 30 4.29 -5.31 -29.36
N SER A 31 4.86 -4.46 -30.23
CA SER A 31 4.83 -2.98 -30.26
C SER A 31 5.30 -2.19 -29.04
N MET A 32 6.58 -1.79 -29.10
CA MET A 32 7.05 -0.49 -28.62
C MET A 32 6.19 0.64 -29.21
N LEU A 33 5.38 1.32 -28.40
CA LEU A 33 5.17 2.77 -28.46
C LEU A 33 4.21 3.22 -27.34
N ARG A 34 4.54 4.36 -26.72
CA ARG A 34 3.69 5.25 -25.91
C ARG A 34 3.55 4.92 -24.41
N LEU A 35 4.36 5.60 -23.60
CA LEU A 35 3.83 6.65 -22.72
C LEU A 35 4.99 7.53 -22.21
N ALA A 36 5.28 8.60 -22.95
CA ALA A 36 5.99 9.75 -22.42
C ALA A 36 4.96 10.88 -22.34
N VAL A 37 4.37 11.09 -21.16
CA VAL A 37 3.62 12.32 -20.90
C VAL A 37 4.63 13.32 -20.37
N VAL A 38 5.16 14.13 -21.29
CA VAL A 38 6.00 15.29 -20.99
C VAL A 38 5.07 16.49 -20.84
N VAL A 39 4.96 17.02 -19.63
CA VAL A 39 4.36 18.35 -19.42
C VAL A 39 5.41 19.39 -19.77
N LEU A 40 5.28 20.01 -20.94
CA LEU A 40 6.06 21.16 -21.38
C LEU A 40 5.46 22.43 -20.78
N GLY A 41 6.17 23.06 -19.85
CA GLY A 41 5.97 24.47 -19.48
C GLY A 41 7.09 25.31 -20.08
N LEU A 42 6.79 26.08 -21.13
CA LEU A 42 7.65 27.17 -21.59
C LEU A 42 7.54 28.33 -20.57
N GLY A 43 8.64 28.66 -19.90
CA GLY A 43 8.79 29.87 -19.10
C GLY A 43 10.18 30.46 -19.31
N LEU A 44 10.24 31.62 -19.97
CA LEU A 44 11.45 32.38 -20.24
C LEU A 44 12.04 33.02 -18.97
N MET A 45 13.37 32.96 -18.87
CA MET A 45 14.30 33.96 -18.31
C MET A 45 13.74 34.93 -17.27
N MET A 46 14.14 34.75 -16.00
CA MET A 46 14.75 35.76 -15.10
C MET A 46 14.77 35.22 -13.66
N GLY A 47 15.97 35.13 -13.06
CA GLY A 47 16.25 35.06 -11.62
C GLY A 47 15.25 34.37 -10.68
N GLY A 48 15.50 33.10 -10.37
CA GLY A 48 14.91 32.38 -9.25
C GLY A 48 15.54 30.99 -9.18
N GLY A 49 16.13 30.62 -8.05
CA GLY A 49 16.80 29.33 -7.90
C GLY A 49 15.88 28.18 -8.29
N GLU A 50 16.31 27.36 -9.25
CA GLU A 50 15.68 26.08 -9.50
C GLU A 50 15.81 25.27 -8.21
N THR A 51 14.72 25.13 -7.47
CA THR A 51 14.62 24.21 -6.36
C THR A 51 14.74 22.79 -6.92
N SER A 52 15.97 22.30 -7.04
CA SER A 52 16.19 20.90 -7.38
C SER A 52 15.63 20.06 -6.23
N PHE A 53 14.52 19.37 -6.48
CA PHE A 53 13.93 18.37 -5.58
C PHE A 53 14.83 17.13 -5.36
N ALA A 54 16.10 17.19 -5.74
CA ALA A 54 17.08 16.12 -5.61
C ALA A 54 18.19 16.54 -4.65
N LEU A 55 18.66 15.60 -3.83
CA LEU A 55 19.81 15.79 -2.98
C LEU A 55 21.04 16.14 -3.83
N THR A 56 21.87 17.05 -3.33
CA THR A 56 23.22 17.28 -3.88
C THR A 56 24.07 16.01 -3.73
N GLU A 57 25.22 15.96 -4.42
CA GLU A 57 26.14 14.81 -4.29
C GLU A 57 26.63 14.63 -2.84
N GLU A 58 26.90 15.74 -2.14
CA GLU A 58 27.34 15.69 -0.75
C GLU A 58 26.23 15.23 0.18
N GLU A 59 25.01 15.74 0.01
CA GLU A 59 23.84 15.27 0.79
C GLU A 59 23.51 13.81 0.49
N THR A 60 23.67 13.37 -0.76
CA THR A 60 23.51 11.96 -1.14
C THR A 60 24.52 11.09 -0.41
N LYS A 61 25.81 11.47 -0.40
CA LYS A 61 26.85 10.74 0.35
C LYS A 61 26.56 10.69 1.85
N ARG A 62 26.08 11.80 2.42
CA ARG A 62 25.67 11.84 3.84
C ARG A 62 24.49 10.91 4.10
N ALA A 63 23.48 10.92 3.24
CA ALA A 63 22.32 10.03 3.35
C ALA A 63 22.71 8.55 3.18
N GLU A 64 23.61 8.21 2.26
CA GLU A 64 24.14 6.85 2.10
C GLU A 64 24.87 6.36 3.36
N ALA A 65 25.61 7.25 4.04
CA ALA A 65 26.28 6.94 5.30
C ALA A 65 25.31 6.62 6.45
N LEU A 66 24.03 7.02 6.35
CA LEU A 66 22.98 6.67 7.31
C LEU A 66 22.41 5.26 7.11
N ILE A 67 22.63 4.63 5.94
CA ILE A 67 22.04 3.31 5.63
C ILE A 67 22.42 2.24 6.67
N PRO A 68 23.70 2.06 7.06
CA PRO A 68 24.05 1.07 8.08
C PRO A 68 23.50 1.42 9.47
N LEU A 69 23.13 2.68 9.70
CA LEU A 69 22.56 3.15 10.97
C LEU A 69 21.05 2.92 11.07
N LEU A 70 20.40 2.45 10.00
CA LEU A 70 19.05 1.89 10.05
C LEU A 70 18.97 0.58 10.85
N GLU A 71 20.06 0.17 11.51
CA GLU A 71 20.05 -0.88 12.51
C GLU A 71 20.94 -0.50 13.72
N GLY A 72 20.92 -1.33 14.75
CA GLY A 72 21.61 -1.01 16.01
C GLY A 72 21.01 0.17 16.78
N LYS A 73 21.84 0.83 17.59
CA LYS A 73 21.43 1.84 18.57
C LYS A 73 20.88 3.13 17.97
N GLN A 74 21.22 3.42 16.71
CA GLN A 74 20.88 4.68 16.03
C GLN A 74 19.70 4.56 15.06
N GLU A 75 19.00 3.42 15.05
CA GLU A 75 17.96 3.13 14.05
C GLU A 75 16.86 4.18 13.96
N PHE A 76 16.33 4.64 15.11
CA PHE A 76 15.27 5.63 15.14
C PHE A 76 15.74 7.01 14.67
N TRP A 77 16.98 7.37 14.99
CA TRP A 77 17.59 8.61 14.53
C TRP A 77 17.77 8.58 13.01
N ALA A 78 18.38 7.53 12.47
CA ALA A 78 18.56 7.37 11.03
C ALA A 78 17.23 7.37 10.26
N ILE A 79 16.20 6.68 10.77
CA ILE A 79 14.85 6.72 10.19
C ILE A 79 14.31 8.15 10.16
N SER A 80 14.45 8.89 11.27
CA SER A 80 13.96 10.27 11.38
C SER A 80 14.68 11.23 10.42
N GLU A 81 15.99 11.08 10.24
CA GLU A 81 16.76 11.89 9.28
C GLU A 81 16.29 11.66 7.84
N PHE A 82 16.07 10.40 7.43
CA PHE A 82 15.52 10.11 6.11
C PHE A 82 14.11 10.69 5.92
N VAL A 83 13.29 10.68 6.96
CA VAL A 83 11.95 11.30 6.93
C VAL A 83 12.05 12.82 6.82
N HIS A 84 13.00 13.44 7.51
CA HIS A 84 13.26 14.88 7.43
C HIS A 84 13.74 15.31 6.04
N MET A 85 14.59 14.50 5.40
CA MET A 85 15.01 14.71 4.01
C MET A 85 13.84 14.60 3.03
N GLY A 86 12.83 13.77 3.31
CA GLY A 86 11.60 13.67 2.54
C GLY A 86 11.74 12.95 1.19
N PRO A 87 10.94 13.31 0.17
CA PRO A 87 10.98 12.70 -1.16
C PRO A 87 12.38 12.61 -1.82
N PRO A 88 13.27 13.61 -1.70
CA PRO A 88 14.65 13.52 -2.22
C PRO A 88 15.45 12.31 -1.72
N ALA A 89 15.12 11.74 -0.56
CA ALA A 89 15.81 10.57 0.00
C ALA A 89 15.33 9.23 -0.56
N VAL A 90 14.22 9.19 -1.31
CA VAL A 90 13.66 7.95 -1.86
C VAL A 90 14.67 7.14 -2.69
N PRO A 91 15.48 7.74 -3.59
CA PRO A 91 16.51 6.98 -4.32
C PRO A 91 17.57 6.35 -3.43
N VAL A 92 17.96 7.00 -2.33
CA VAL A 92 18.96 6.48 -1.37
C VAL A 92 18.35 5.32 -0.58
N LEU A 93 17.12 5.48 -0.09
CA LEU A 93 16.37 4.42 0.58
C LEU A 93 16.11 3.23 -0.34
N ALA A 94 15.92 3.44 -1.65
CA ALA A 94 15.76 2.37 -2.63
C ALA A 94 17.04 1.52 -2.78
N GLU A 95 18.23 2.09 -2.60
CA GLU A 95 19.47 1.32 -2.52
C GLU A 95 19.58 0.55 -1.18
N ALA A 96 19.10 1.12 -0.08
CA ALA A 96 19.04 0.44 1.22
C ALA A 96 18.15 -0.82 1.21
N LEU A 97 17.18 -0.92 0.29
CA LEU A 97 16.38 -2.14 0.07
C LEU A 97 17.21 -3.34 -0.42
N LYS A 98 18.48 -3.15 -0.81
CA LYS A 98 19.39 -4.21 -1.24
C LYS A 98 20.43 -4.58 -0.18
N HIS A 99 20.37 -3.94 0.99
CA HIS A 99 21.35 -4.14 2.05
C HIS A 99 21.34 -5.60 2.56
N PRO A 100 22.51 -6.21 2.87
CA PRO A 100 22.57 -7.61 3.33
C PRO A 100 21.79 -7.84 4.62
N SER A 101 21.79 -6.87 5.55
CA SER A 101 20.99 -6.96 6.77
C SER A 101 19.50 -6.81 6.48
N ARG A 102 18.72 -7.83 6.87
CA ARG A 102 17.25 -7.81 6.86
C ARG A 102 16.67 -6.62 7.61
N ARG A 103 17.27 -6.25 8.76
CA ARG A 103 16.76 -5.18 9.62
C ARG A 103 16.86 -3.83 8.92
N VAL A 104 17.98 -3.57 8.24
CA VAL A 104 18.16 -2.38 7.40
C VAL A 104 17.10 -2.34 6.29
N ARG A 105 16.85 -3.46 5.58
CA ARG A 105 15.80 -3.50 4.54
C ARG A 105 14.41 -3.18 5.09
N MET A 106 14.05 -3.77 6.23
CA MET A 106 12.75 -3.54 6.88
C MET A 106 12.57 -2.09 7.34
N ASN A 107 13.63 -1.49 7.88
CA ASN A 107 13.63 -0.10 8.32
C ASN A 107 13.69 0.88 7.15
N ALA A 108 14.35 0.54 6.04
CA ALA A 108 14.27 1.30 4.79
C ALA A 108 12.85 1.31 4.22
N ILE A 109 12.13 0.18 4.23
CA ILE A 109 10.69 0.16 3.87
C ILE A 109 9.87 1.05 4.82
N GLU A 110 10.22 1.10 6.10
CA GLU A 110 9.53 1.99 7.06
C GLU A 110 9.80 3.46 6.75
N SER A 111 11.05 3.84 6.53
CA SER A 111 11.42 5.20 6.14
C SER A 111 10.70 5.61 4.86
N LEU A 112 10.65 4.75 3.83
CA LEU A 112 9.89 5.00 2.60
C LEU A 112 8.38 5.19 2.85
N TYR A 113 7.81 4.46 3.81
CA TYR A 113 6.40 4.69 4.20
C TYR A 113 6.20 6.04 4.89
N LEU A 114 7.15 6.43 5.72
CA LEU A 114 7.08 7.64 6.54
C LEU A 114 7.36 8.91 5.74
N THR A 115 8.08 8.84 4.61
CA THR A 115 8.20 9.98 3.68
C THR A 115 6.86 10.36 3.04
N LYS A 116 5.86 9.47 3.05
CA LYS A 116 4.55 9.64 2.41
C LYS A 116 4.59 9.90 0.91
N ASP A 117 5.73 9.63 0.27
CA ASP A 117 5.92 9.92 -1.14
C ASP A 117 5.65 8.70 -2.02
N LYS A 118 4.74 8.87 -3.01
CA LYS A 118 4.34 7.80 -3.91
C LYS A 118 5.44 7.36 -4.89
N SER A 119 6.50 8.15 -5.08
CA SER A 119 7.65 7.74 -5.89
C SER A 119 8.39 6.53 -5.31
N ALA A 120 8.14 6.17 -4.05
CA ALA A 120 8.62 4.93 -3.44
C ALA A 120 7.95 3.66 -3.99
N VAL A 121 6.71 3.77 -4.50
CA VAL A 121 5.85 2.63 -4.87
C VAL A 121 6.50 1.70 -5.91
N PRO A 122 7.14 2.17 -6.99
CA PRO A 122 7.81 1.29 -7.95
C PRO A 122 8.91 0.43 -7.32
N PHE A 123 9.70 0.98 -6.39
CA PHE A 123 10.76 0.25 -5.70
C PHE A 123 10.20 -0.80 -4.74
N LEU A 124 9.13 -0.46 -4.02
CA LEU A 124 8.43 -1.37 -3.11
C LEU A 124 7.74 -2.52 -3.88
N ASN A 125 7.11 -2.24 -5.01
CA ASN A 125 6.50 -3.25 -5.87
C ASN A 125 7.55 -4.21 -6.46
N ALA A 126 8.72 -3.68 -6.87
CA ALA A 126 9.83 -4.50 -7.34
C ALA A 126 10.37 -5.41 -6.23
N LEU A 127 10.50 -4.90 -5.00
CA LEU A 127 10.93 -5.70 -3.85
C LEU A 127 9.92 -6.77 -3.47
N ALA A 128 8.62 -6.44 -3.43
CA ALA A 128 7.55 -7.39 -3.18
C ALA A 128 7.57 -8.54 -4.21
N SER A 129 7.80 -8.23 -5.47
CA SER A 129 7.83 -9.19 -6.58
C SER A 129 9.12 -10.01 -6.69
N ASN A 130 10.13 -9.74 -5.85
CA ASN A 130 11.40 -10.45 -5.88
C ASN A 130 11.30 -11.80 -5.16
N ILE A 131 11.19 -12.90 -5.91
CA ILE A 131 11.02 -14.25 -5.34
C ILE A 131 12.19 -14.71 -4.46
N GLU A 132 13.38 -14.17 -4.70
CA GLU A 132 14.60 -14.50 -3.94
C GLU A 132 14.68 -13.76 -2.59
N GLU A 133 13.83 -12.75 -2.38
CA GLU A 133 13.75 -12.05 -1.10
C GLU A 133 12.92 -12.86 -0.09
N ILE A 134 13.20 -12.66 1.19
CA ILE A 134 12.48 -13.37 2.24
C ILE A 134 11.01 -12.91 2.29
N PRO A 135 10.06 -13.83 2.54
CA PRO A 135 8.62 -13.51 2.51
C PRO A 135 8.21 -12.33 3.39
N ALA A 136 8.76 -12.22 4.60
CA ALA A 136 8.44 -11.13 5.53
C ALA A 136 8.80 -9.72 4.99
N VAL A 137 9.89 -9.58 4.24
CA VAL A 137 10.29 -8.30 3.62
C VAL A 137 9.38 -7.98 2.44
N ARG A 138 9.05 -9.00 1.64
CA ARG A 138 8.17 -8.89 0.49
C ARG A 138 6.75 -8.49 0.88
N GLU A 139 6.21 -9.11 1.92
CA GLU A 139 4.91 -8.75 2.52
C GLU A 139 4.91 -7.28 2.97
N LYS A 140 5.92 -6.86 3.74
CA LYS A 140 6.01 -5.47 4.21
C LYS A 140 6.10 -4.49 3.05
N ALA A 141 6.85 -4.83 2.00
CA ALA A 141 6.95 -4.00 0.80
C ALA A 141 5.59 -3.86 0.09
N LEU A 142 4.85 -4.97 -0.10
CA LEU A 142 3.51 -4.96 -0.69
C LEU A 142 2.53 -4.11 0.13
N ARG A 143 2.45 -4.35 1.45
CA ARG A 143 1.63 -3.57 2.38
C ARG A 143 1.94 -2.08 2.26
N THR A 144 3.23 -1.72 2.30
CA THR A 144 3.64 -0.32 2.22
C THR A 144 3.28 0.31 0.89
N ALA A 145 3.49 -0.38 -0.23
CA ALA A 145 3.11 0.11 -1.55
C ALA A 145 1.61 0.40 -1.65
N ILE A 146 0.77 -0.53 -1.17
CA ILE A 146 -0.69 -0.38 -1.14
C ILE A 146 -1.11 0.80 -0.28
N ARG A 147 -0.50 0.98 0.89
CA ARG A 147 -0.83 2.09 1.79
C ARG A 147 -0.42 3.46 1.24
N LEU A 148 0.66 3.52 0.48
CA LEU A 148 1.12 4.76 -0.15
C LEU A 148 0.26 5.14 -1.36
N ASP A 149 -0.17 4.16 -2.15
CA ASP A 149 -0.96 4.42 -3.35
C ASP A 149 -2.00 3.32 -3.62
N PRO A 150 -3.08 3.26 -2.83
CA PRO A 150 -4.07 2.19 -2.94
C PRO A 150 -4.78 2.21 -4.30
N VAL A 151 -4.93 3.39 -4.91
CA VAL A 151 -5.62 3.56 -6.21
C VAL A 151 -4.92 2.81 -7.34
N ASN A 152 -3.59 2.68 -7.29
CA ASN A 152 -2.80 2.03 -8.35
C ASN A 152 -2.27 0.65 -7.94
N ALA A 153 -2.82 0.05 -6.89
CA ALA A 153 -2.27 -1.17 -6.30
C ALA A 153 -2.72 -2.48 -6.98
N VAL A 154 -3.74 -2.43 -7.84
CA VAL A 154 -4.32 -3.64 -8.49
C VAL A 154 -3.25 -4.49 -9.21
N PRO A 155 -2.35 -3.94 -10.03
CA PRO A 155 -1.33 -4.75 -10.70
C PRO A 155 -0.39 -5.48 -9.73
N ALA A 156 -0.03 -4.84 -8.60
CA ALA A 156 0.84 -5.44 -7.59
C ALA A 156 0.12 -6.58 -6.85
N LEU A 157 -1.14 -6.38 -6.48
CA LEU A 157 -1.98 -7.43 -5.88
C LEU A 157 -2.12 -8.64 -6.83
N GLN A 158 -2.39 -8.40 -8.11
CA GLN A 158 -2.54 -9.46 -9.12
C GLN A 158 -1.25 -10.26 -9.34
N ALA A 159 -0.09 -9.59 -9.34
CA ALA A 159 1.20 -10.26 -9.46
C ALA A 159 1.47 -11.18 -8.25
N MET A 160 1.20 -10.68 -7.04
CA MET A 160 1.45 -11.41 -5.79
C MET A 160 0.41 -12.48 -5.49
N ALA A 161 -0.79 -12.41 -6.06
CA ALA A 161 -1.83 -13.42 -5.87
C ALA A 161 -1.45 -14.80 -6.42
N ARG A 162 -0.43 -14.86 -7.30
CA ARG A 162 0.08 -16.10 -7.90
C ARG A 162 1.41 -16.54 -7.29
N ASP A 163 1.81 -15.94 -6.16
CA ASP A 163 3.07 -16.27 -5.52
C ASP A 163 3.08 -17.72 -5.03
N PRO A 164 4.19 -18.47 -5.19
CA PRO A 164 4.27 -19.84 -4.66
C PRO A 164 4.18 -19.87 -3.13
N ASN A 165 4.58 -18.79 -2.44
CA ASN A 165 4.51 -18.72 -0.99
C ASN A 165 3.10 -18.35 -0.51
N GLU A 166 2.49 -19.23 0.28
CA GLU A 166 1.17 -19.05 0.86
C GLU A 166 1.04 -17.76 1.70
N ALA A 167 2.07 -17.38 2.46
CA ALA A 167 2.04 -16.18 3.29
C ALA A 167 1.90 -14.90 2.45
N ILE A 168 2.51 -14.88 1.25
CA ILE A 168 2.38 -13.76 0.31
C ILE A 168 0.97 -13.70 -0.28
N ARG A 169 0.40 -14.84 -0.68
CA ARG A 169 -0.99 -14.89 -1.16
C ARG A 169 -2.00 -14.49 -0.08
N ASN A 170 -1.75 -14.88 1.17
CA ASN A 170 -2.52 -14.42 2.34
C ASN A 170 -2.42 -12.90 2.52
N ALA A 171 -1.21 -12.34 2.37
CA ALA A 171 -1.02 -10.89 2.43
C ALA A 171 -1.82 -10.17 1.33
N VAL A 172 -1.92 -10.73 0.12
CA VAL A 172 -2.77 -10.18 -0.95
C VAL A 172 -4.24 -10.13 -0.51
N ALA A 173 -4.78 -11.24 0.00
CA ALA A 173 -6.17 -11.30 0.46
C ALA A 173 -6.44 -10.29 1.59
N TYR A 174 -5.48 -10.10 2.49
CA TYR A 174 -5.59 -9.16 3.60
C TYR A 174 -5.47 -7.68 3.14
N GLU A 175 -4.46 -7.34 2.35
CA GLU A 175 -4.21 -5.95 1.93
C GLU A 175 -5.20 -5.47 0.87
N ALA A 176 -5.82 -6.39 0.11
CA ALA A 176 -6.88 -6.10 -0.85
C ALA A 176 -8.03 -5.27 -0.26
N ARG A 177 -8.32 -5.40 1.04
CA ARG A 177 -9.37 -4.63 1.72
C ARG A 177 -9.17 -3.10 1.65
N ASN A 178 -7.93 -2.66 1.43
CA ASN A 178 -7.57 -1.25 1.36
C ASN A 178 -7.73 -0.68 -0.06
N VAL A 179 -8.09 -1.51 -1.05
CA VAL A 179 -8.16 -1.13 -2.47
C VAL A 179 -9.59 -1.29 -2.97
N LYS A 180 -10.31 -0.18 -3.04
CA LYS A 180 -11.70 -0.11 -3.52
C LYS A 180 -11.79 -0.09 -5.04
N ASP A 181 -11.42 -1.19 -5.67
CA ASP A 181 -11.50 -1.38 -7.12
C ASP A 181 -12.26 -2.68 -7.44
N LYS A 182 -13.15 -2.64 -8.44
CA LYS A 182 -13.96 -3.80 -8.87
C LYS A 182 -13.08 -4.97 -9.31
N ALA A 183 -11.89 -4.72 -9.87
CA ALA A 183 -10.91 -5.73 -10.23
C ALA A 183 -10.31 -6.46 -9.00
N VAL A 184 -10.38 -5.88 -7.81
CA VAL A 184 -9.98 -6.56 -6.56
C VAL A 184 -11.04 -7.58 -6.17
N ILE A 185 -12.32 -7.32 -6.41
CA ILE A 185 -13.38 -8.33 -6.22
C ILE A 185 -13.15 -9.49 -7.19
N ASP A 186 -12.87 -9.21 -8.47
CA ASP A 186 -12.51 -10.23 -9.47
C ASP A 186 -11.32 -11.10 -8.97
N LEU A 187 -10.28 -10.46 -8.42
CA LEU A 187 -9.11 -11.14 -7.86
C LEU A 187 -9.44 -12.02 -6.66
N LEU A 188 -10.20 -11.51 -5.70
CA LEU A 188 -10.56 -12.23 -4.47
C LEU A 188 -11.46 -13.43 -4.77
N ILE A 189 -12.38 -13.31 -5.74
CA ILE A 189 -13.19 -14.45 -6.20
C ILE A 189 -12.30 -15.57 -6.73
N GLY A 190 -11.23 -15.24 -7.45
CA GLY A 190 -10.21 -16.22 -7.86
C GLY A 190 -9.50 -16.87 -6.68
N LEU A 191 -9.14 -16.09 -5.65
CA LEU A 191 -8.49 -16.58 -4.43
C LEU A 191 -9.38 -17.46 -3.55
N LEU A 192 -10.72 -17.39 -3.69
CA LEU A 192 -11.60 -18.36 -3.03
C LEU A 192 -11.27 -19.80 -3.42
N ALA A 193 -10.77 -20.01 -4.63
CA ALA A 193 -10.33 -21.31 -5.12
C ALA A 193 -8.86 -21.61 -4.82
N ASP A 194 -8.18 -20.93 -3.89
CA ASP A 194 -6.76 -21.21 -3.57
C ASP A 194 -6.56 -22.62 -2.98
N ASP A 195 -5.35 -23.17 -3.16
CA ASP A 195 -4.95 -24.45 -2.55
C ASP A 195 -4.94 -24.36 -1.02
N SER A 196 -4.53 -23.21 -0.48
CA SER A 196 -4.61 -22.94 0.94
C SER A 196 -6.02 -22.49 1.35
N LYS A 197 -6.55 -23.18 2.37
CA LYS A 197 -7.78 -22.76 3.05
C LYS A 197 -7.64 -21.40 3.70
N SER A 198 -6.45 -21.07 4.23
CA SER A 198 -6.19 -19.80 4.89
C SER A 198 -6.30 -18.63 3.92
N VAL A 199 -5.75 -18.78 2.70
CA VAL A 199 -5.84 -17.76 1.64
C VAL A 199 -7.30 -17.58 1.19
N ALA A 200 -8.00 -18.68 0.95
CA ALA A 200 -9.40 -18.65 0.52
C ALA A 200 -10.33 -18.00 1.57
N ASP A 201 -10.14 -18.35 2.84
CA ASP A 201 -10.87 -17.79 3.98
C ASP A 201 -10.55 -16.29 4.18
N GLY A 202 -9.29 -15.90 4.02
CA GLY A 202 -8.90 -14.48 3.96
C GLY A 202 -9.61 -13.73 2.83
N ALA A 203 -9.67 -14.32 1.64
CA ALA A 203 -10.34 -13.72 0.49
C ALA A 203 -11.85 -13.58 0.71
N LEU A 204 -12.50 -14.59 1.30
CA LEU A 204 -13.91 -14.55 1.67
C LEU A 204 -14.19 -13.42 2.67
N ARG A 205 -13.38 -13.27 3.73
CA ARG A 205 -13.56 -12.20 4.71
C ARG A 205 -13.48 -10.81 4.06
N THR A 206 -12.54 -10.61 3.14
CA THR A 206 -12.43 -9.34 2.41
C THR A 206 -13.61 -9.13 1.46
N LEU A 207 -14.06 -10.17 0.75
CA LEU A 207 -15.27 -10.11 -0.09
C LEU A 207 -16.52 -9.78 0.72
N TRP A 208 -16.68 -10.39 1.89
CA TRP A 208 -17.78 -10.08 2.80
C TRP A 208 -17.72 -8.63 3.26
N GLY A 209 -16.53 -8.12 3.61
CA GLY A 209 -16.33 -6.72 3.97
C GLY A 209 -16.72 -5.73 2.87
N PHE A 210 -16.49 -6.06 1.60
CA PHE A 210 -16.90 -5.23 0.47
C PHE A 210 -18.39 -5.37 0.14
N THR A 211 -18.88 -6.60 0.06
CA THR A 211 -20.17 -6.89 -0.57
C THR A 211 -21.32 -7.02 0.43
N GLY A 212 -21.03 -7.23 1.71
CA GLY A 212 -22.02 -7.61 2.73
C GLY A 212 -22.69 -8.95 2.46
N ARG A 213 -22.31 -9.66 1.38
CA ARG A 213 -22.92 -10.93 0.98
C ARG A 213 -22.47 -12.03 1.93
N LEU A 214 -23.40 -12.50 2.74
CA LEU A 214 -23.26 -13.73 3.50
C LEU A 214 -23.74 -14.89 2.62
N VAL A 215 -22.93 -15.95 2.52
CA VAL A 215 -23.37 -17.20 1.90
C VAL A 215 -23.48 -18.25 2.98
N GLU A 216 -24.72 -18.55 3.37
CA GLU A 216 -25.00 -19.61 4.33
C GLU A 216 -24.47 -20.95 3.81
N ARG A 217 -23.82 -21.73 4.70
CA ARG A 217 -23.29 -23.08 4.46
C ARG A 217 -21.95 -23.19 3.71
N GLN A 218 -21.23 -22.08 3.45
CA GLN A 218 -19.86 -22.15 2.93
C GLN A 218 -18.84 -22.08 4.09
N ASP A 219 -18.43 -23.24 4.62
CA ASP A 219 -17.35 -23.33 5.62
C ASP A 219 -15.99 -23.48 4.93
N PHE A 220 -15.31 -22.36 4.69
CA PHE A 220 -13.99 -22.35 4.06
C PHE A 220 -12.90 -22.99 4.94
N VAL A 221 -13.07 -23.00 6.26
CA VAL A 221 -12.10 -23.59 7.20
C VAL A 221 -12.09 -25.11 7.05
N GLN A 222 -13.26 -25.73 6.91
CA GLN A 222 -13.38 -27.19 6.76
C GLN A 222 -13.46 -27.67 5.30
N SER A 223 -13.62 -26.77 4.34
CA SER A 223 -13.78 -27.10 2.91
C SER A 223 -12.66 -27.94 2.29
N THR A 224 -13.04 -28.72 1.28
CA THR A 224 -12.18 -29.32 0.25
C THR A 224 -11.85 -28.31 -0.85
N LYS A 225 -10.84 -28.63 -1.67
CA LYS A 225 -10.45 -27.76 -2.80
C LYS A 225 -11.56 -27.67 -3.84
N GLU A 226 -12.23 -28.77 -4.11
CA GLU A 226 -13.29 -28.92 -5.10
C GLU A 226 -14.51 -28.07 -4.73
N GLU A 227 -14.90 -28.08 -3.45
CA GLU A 227 -15.96 -27.20 -2.93
C GLU A 227 -15.61 -25.73 -3.11
N ARG A 228 -14.38 -25.33 -2.75
CA ARG A 228 -13.91 -23.95 -2.93
C ARG A 228 -13.89 -23.50 -4.39
N VAL A 229 -13.53 -24.39 -5.32
CA VAL A 229 -13.60 -24.12 -6.76
C VAL A 229 -15.07 -23.94 -7.20
N ALA A 230 -16.00 -24.77 -6.70
CA ALA A 230 -17.42 -24.63 -6.99
C ALA A 230 -17.97 -23.30 -6.46
N TRP A 231 -17.67 -22.96 -5.20
CA TRP A 231 -18.10 -21.70 -4.59
C TRP A 231 -17.50 -20.47 -5.29
N SER A 232 -16.24 -20.52 -5.72
CA SER A 232 -15.63 -19.46 -6.53
C SER A 232 -16.43 -19.20 -7.82
N LYS A 233 -16.93 -20.24 -8.48
CA LYS A 233 -17.80 -20.10 -9.68
C LYS A 233 -19.15 -19.46 -9.33
N GLU A 234 -19.78 -19.86 -8.22
CA GLU A 234 -21.03 -19.24 -7.74
C GLU A 234 -20.84 -17.75 -7.45
N TRP A 235 -19.73 -17.39 -6.79
CA TRP A 235 -19.35 -16.00 -6.55
C TRP A 235 -19.12 -15.23 -7.84
N ALA A 236 -18.44 -15.83 -8.83
CA ALA A 236 -18.22 -15.21 -10.14
C ALA A 236 -19.53 -14.98 -10.90
N GLN A 237 -20.45 -15.94 -10.87
CA GLN A 237 -21.78 -15.80 -11.48
C GLN A 237 -22.56 -14.66 -10.84
N TRP A 238 -22.64 -14.64 -9.50
CA TRP A 238 -23.29 -13.54 -8.77
C TRP A 238 -22.66 -12.19 -9.11
N TRP A 239 -21.32 -12.11 -9.06
CA TRP A 239 -20.59 -10.88 -9.32
C TRP A 239 -20.85 -10.35 -10.72
N SER A 240 -20.85 -11.22 -11.74
CA SER A 240 -21.16 -10.82 -13.13
C SER A 240 -22.54 -10.16 -13.28
N GLY A 241 -23.52 -10.57 -12.47
CA GLY A 241 -24.87 -9.99 -12.49
C GLY A 241 -24.99 -8.63 -11.81
N VAL A 242 -24.10 -8.28 -10.89
CA VAL A 242 -24.17 -7.02 -10.10
C VAL A 242 -23.02 -6.05 -10.36
N ARG A 243 -21.96 -6.49 -11.06
CA ARG A 243 -20.68 -5.78 -11.23
C ARG A 243 -20.84 -4.36 -11.74
N GLU A 244 -21.69 -4.15 -12.74
CA GLU A 244 -21.87 -2.83 -13.36
C GLU A 244 -22.52 -1.85 -12.38
N SER A 245 -23.58 -2.27 -11.69
CA SER A 245 -24.30 -1.45 -10.70
C SER A 245 -23.60 -1.35 -9.33
N TYR A 246 -22.64 -2.22 -9.03
CA TYR A 246 -21.98 -2.27 -7.72
C TYR A 246 -21.20 -0.99 -7.44
N GLN A 247 -21.35 -0.48 -6.22
CA GLN A 247 -20.60 0.64 -5.68
C GLN A 247 -20.08 0.26 -4.30
N PHE A 248 -18.82 0.59 -4.03
CA PHE A 248 -18.25 0.41 -2.70
C PHE A 248 -18.96 1.34 -1.71
N ALA A 249 -19.18 0.84 -0.48
CA ALA A 249 -19.65 1.70 0.59
C ALA A 249 -18.71 2.90 0.77
N PRO A 250 -19.26 4.12 0.98
CA PRO A 250 -18.45 5.27 1.32
C PRO A 250 -17.68 4.96 2.61
N ASP A 251 -16.48 5.54 2.75
CA ASP A 251 -15.77 5.46 4.02
C ASP A 251 -16.67 5.99 5.13
N ARG A 252 -16.74 5.26 6.25
CA ARG A 252 -17.41 5.79 7.44
C ARG A 252 -16.69 7.08 7.79
N VAL A 253 -17.30 8.22 7.50
CA VAL A 253 -16.81 9.51 7.98
C VAL A 253 -16.71 9.37 9.48
N SER A 254 -15.53 9.59 10.05
CA SER A 254 -15.32 9.68 11.49
C SER A 254 -16.32 10.71 11.99
N ARG A 255 -17.46 10.27 12.54
CA ARG A 255 -18.41 11.19 13.14
C ARG A 255 -17.62 11.90 14.24
N PRO A 256 -17.54 13.24 14.27
CA PRO A 256 -16.95 13.92 15.41
C PRO A 256 -17.62 13.36 16.68
N PRO A 257 -16.86 13.12 17.76
CA PRO A 257 -17.43 12.59 18.99
C PRO A 257 -18.65 13.44 19.35
N GLU A 258 -19.77 12.80 19.69
CA GLU A 258 -20.97 13.55 20.05
C GLU A 258 -20.60 14.55 21.16
N PRO A 259 -21.12 15.80 21.13
CA PRO A 259 -20.69 16.88 22.04
C PRO A 259 -20.76 16.54 23.53
N ASN A 260 -21.45 15.46 23.90
CA ASN A 260 -21.66 15.02 25.27
C ASN A 260 -20.90 13.75 25.67
N MET A 261 -19.91 13.29 24.89
CA MET A 261 -19.05 12.19 25.32
C MET A 261 -17.78 12.72 26.01
N PRO A 262 -17.68 12.70 27.36
CA PRO A 262 -16.46 13.09 28.03
C PRO A 262 -15.34 12.10 27.70
N PRO A 263 -14.08 12.57 27.66
CA PRO A 263 -12.95 11.74 27.27
C PRO A 263 -12.66 10.69 28.35
N GLY A 264 -13.11 9.46 28.11
CA GLY A 264 -12.74 8.26 28.86
C GLY A 264 -13.80 7.77 29.85
N GLY A 265 -14.41 6.63 29.54
CA GLY A 265 -15.17 5.83 30.52
C GLY A 265 -16.63 5.62 30.14
N PHE A 266 -17.06 4.37 30.32
CA PHE A 266 -18.39 3.79 30.08
C PHE A 266 -19.60 4.74 30.28
N PRO A 267 -20.71 4.52 29.54
CA PRO A 267 -21.93 5.31 29.72
C PRO A 267 -22.41 5.21 31.17
N MET A 268 -22.60 6.36 31.82
CA MET A 268 -23.24 6.43 33.12
C MET A 268 -24.68 5.90 33.00
N PRO A 269 -25.17 5.09 33.95
CA PRO A 269 -26.57 4.72 33.98
C PRO A 269 -27.45 5.98 34.14
N PRO A 270 -28.69 5.97 33.64
CA PRO A 270 -29.57 7.13 33.72
C PRO A 270 -29.77 7.56 35.17
N VAL A 271 -29.57 8.86 35.44
CA VAL A 271 -29.87 9.47 36.73
C VAL A 271 -31.39 9.38 36.93
N PRO A 272 -31.90 8.83 38.05
CA PRO A 272 -33.32 8.85 38.34
C PRO A 272 -33.81 10.30 38.45
N ASP A 273 -34.96 10.59 37.86
CA ASP A 273 -35.60 11.91 37.87
C ASP A 273 -35.58 12.52 39.28
N GLN A 274 -34.83 13.62 39.46
CA GLN A 274 -34.95 14.42 40.67
C GLN A 274 -36.28 15.16 40.62
N PRO A 275 -37.14 15.06 41.66
CA PRO A 275 -38.37 15.81 41.68
C PRO A 275 -38.08 17.31 41.77
N ALA A 276 -38.83 18.09 40.99
CA ALA A 276 -38.72 19.53 40.90
C ALA A 276 -38.79 20.18 42.30
N ILE A 277 -37.72 20.88 42.69
CA ILE A 277 -37.77 21.84 43.79
C ILE A 277 -38.64 23.01 43.31
N GLN A 278 -39.94 22.98 43.65
CA GLN A 278 -40.79 24.16 43.57
C GLN A 278 -40.31 25.17 44.61
N GLY A 279 -39.94 26.36 44.14
CA GLY A 279 -39.68 27.50 44.99
C GLY A 279 -40.94 27.91 45.74
N GLY A 280 -40.86 27.90 47.07
CA GLY A 280 -41.82 28.55 47.96
C GLY A 280 -41.11 29.69 48.67
N GLY A 281 -41.55 30.92 48.38
CA GLY A 281 -41.07 32.15 49.01
C GLY A 281 -41.59 32.35 50.43
N ALA A 282 -40.97 33.33 51.07
CA ALA A 282 -41.19 33.95 52.37
C ALA A 282 -42.63 33.98 52.93
N ASP A 283 -42.80 33.80 54.24
CA ASP A 283 -43.10 34.90 55.18
C ASP A 283 -43.25 34.43 56.64
N LYS A 284 -42.62 35.20 57.55
CA LYS A 284 -42.79 35.33 59.02
C LYS A 284 -42.48 34.16 59.95
#